data_AF-A0A084GBL1-F1
#
_entry.id   AF-A0A084GBL1-F1
#
_cell.length_a   1.000
_cell.length_b   1.000
_cell.length_c   1.000
_cell.angle_alpha   90.00
_cell.angle_beta   90.00
_cell.angle_gamma   90.00
#
_symmetry.space_group_name_H-M   'P 1'
#
loop_
_entity.id
_entity.type
_entity.pdbx_description
1 polymer ?
#
loop_
_entity_poly.entity_id
_entity_poly.type
_entity_poly.pdbx_seq_one_letter_code
_entity_poly.pdbx_strand_id
1 'polypeptide(L)'
;MLPHGRKDSKFDSKSKLYQLNELAELYNCNNVLFFEARKAQDLYMWMSKVPNGPTVKFHVQNLHTMEELHFTGNCLKGSRPILSFDAAFDQDPYLQVIRELFLHTFGVPQGARKSKPFIDHVLGFTYLDGKIWVRNYQINEVDTTEAPKEGEEAEEDKKQKKHKAGSKDTDISLVEIGPRFVLTPIVIQEGSFGGPLIYENKEFVSPNQVRSDLRRQKMVKHSARAEQVVERQAKKRDLGLRSDSQQKPKDELDTKMLFA
;
A
#
# COMPACT_ATOMS: atom_id res chain seq x y z
N MET A 1 -4.37 12.05 -14.82
CA MET A 1 -5.12 10.80 -14.64
C MET A 1 -6.63 11.04 -14.70
N LEU A 2 -7.28 11.63 -13.70
CA LEU A 2 -8.75 11.74 -13.66
C LEU A 2 -9.25 13.14 -14.07
N PRO A 3 -9.75 13.35 -15.31
CA PRO A 3 -10.24 14.67 -15.76
C PRO A 3 -11.54 15.10 -15.06
N HIS A 4 -12.34 14.13 -14.61
CA HIS A 4 -13.55 14.35 -13.81
C HIS A 4 -13.25 14.62 -12.33
N GLY A 5 -12.02 14.41 -11.88
CA GLY A 5 -11.60 14.71 -10.53
C GLY A 5 -11.51 16.22 -10.28
N ARG A 6 -12.15 16.69 -9.20
CA ARG A 6 -12.01 18.06 -8.71
C ARG A 6 -11.12 18.05 -7.47
N LYS A 7 -10.00 18.77 -7.53
CA LYS A 7 -9.11 18.95 -6.38
C LYS A 7 -9.68 20.09 -5.54
N ASP A 8 -9.94 19.81 -4.26
CA ASP A 8 -10.38 20.79 -3.29
C ASP A 8 -9.23 21.15 -2.32
N SER A 9 -9.45 22.18 -1.52
CA SER A 9 -8.64 22.55 -0.36
C SER A 9 -8.58 21.40 0.65
N LYS A 10 -7.57 21.46 1.54
CA LYS A 10 -7.40 20.42 2.56
C LYS A 10 -8.56 20.50 3.56
N PHE A 11 -9.20 19.37 3.80
CA PHE A 11 -10.26 19.27 4.79
C PHE A 11 -9.67 19.34 6.22
N ASP A 12 -10.23 20.21 7.06
CA ASP A 12 -9.65 20.55 8.36
C ASP A 12 -9.96 19.49 9.44
N SER A 13 -11.16 18.89 9.39
CA SER A 13 -11.58 17.90 10.38
C SER A 13 -11.11 16.49 10.05
N LYS A 14 -10.60 15.77 11.06
CA LYS A 14 -10.24 14.34 10.93
C LYS A 14 -11.32 13.38 11.43
N SER A 15 -12.32 13.89 12.15
CA SER A 15 -13.35 13.08 12.82
C SER A 15 -14.72 13.21 12.17
N LYS A 16 -15.06 14.39 11.66
CA LYS A 16 -16.38 14.70 11.08
C LYS A 16 -16.41 14.44 9.58
N LEU A 17 -16.12 13.21 9.17
CA LEU A 17 -16.03 12.85 7.73
C LEU A 17 -17.37 12.94 6.99
N TYR A 18 -18.51 12.91 7.69
CA TYR A 18 -19.83 13.07 7.07
C TYR A 18 -20.00 14.42 6.35
N GLN A 19 -19.25 15.46 6.74
CA GLN A 19 -19.25 16.76 6.07
C GLN A 19 -18.70 16.70 4.63
N LEU A 20 -17.94 15.64 4.29
CA LEU A 20 -17.52 15.40 2.92
C LEU A 20 -18.70 15.13 1.98
N ASN A 21 -19.84 14.66 2.52
CA ASN A 21 -21.06 14.48 1.73
C ASN A 21 -21.62 15.83 1.28
N GLU A 22 -21.62 16.84 2.16
CA GLU A 22 -22.07 18.21 1.84
C GLU A 22 -21.18 18.85 0.77
N LEU A 23 -19.86 18.65 0.87
CA LEU A 23 -18.91 19.11 -0.15
C LEU A 23 -19.14 18.43 -1.51
N ALA A 24 -19.37 17.11 -1.49
CA ALA A 24 -19.67 16.37 -2.70
C ALA A 24 -20.98 16.83 -3.35
N GLU A 25 -22.01 17.14 -2.55
CA GLU A 25 -23.27 17.71 -3.03
C GLU A 25 -23.07 19.09 -3.66
N LEU A 26 -22.33 19.98 -2.98
CA LEU A 26 -22.00 21.32 -3.49
C LEU A 26 -21.30 21.28 -4.85
N TYR A 27 -20.40 20.31 -5.04
CA TYR A 27 -19.67 20.14 -6.29
C TYR A 27 -20.35 19.22 -7.31
N ASN A 28 -21.52 18.67 -6.97
CA ASN A 28 -22.25 17.66 -7.73
C ASN A 28 -21.37 16.45 -8.12
N CYS A 29 -20.68 15.91 -7.12
CA CYS A 29 -19.79 14.75 -7.23
C CYS A 29 -20.49 13.50 -6.67
N ASN A 30 -20.40 12.40 -7.41
CA ASN A 30 -20.97 11.11 -7.01
C ASN A 30 -19.99 10.25 -6.19
N ASN A 31 -18.69 10.49 -6.33
CA ASN A 31 -17.63 9.75 -5.65
C ASN A 31 -16.73 10.73 -4.90
N VAL A 32 -16.27 10.33 -3.72
CA VAL A 32 -15.29 11.08 -2.94
C VAL A 32 -14.07 10.22 -2.70
N LEU A 33 -12.90 10.82 -2.94
CA LEU A 33 -11.60 10.26 -2.62
C LEU A 33 -10.92 11.17 -1.60
N PHE A 34 -10.81 10.71 -0.36
CA PHE A 34 -10.25 11.48 0.75
C PHE A 34 -8.97 10.82 1.27
N PHE A 35 -7.88 11.59 1.30
CA PHE A 35 -6.58 11.14 1.79
C PHE A 35 -6.34 11.65 3.21
N GLU A 36 -6.22 10.71 4.14
CA GLU A 36 -5.97 10.99 5.56
C GLU A 36 -4.52 10.65 5.89
N ALA A 37 -3.68 11.68 6.04
CA ALA A 37 -2.32 11.53 6.52
C ALA A 37 -2.25 11.60 8.05
N ARG A 38 -1.64 10.58 8.67
CA ARG A 38 -1.39 10.53 10.12
C ARG A 38 0.10 10.54 10.40
N LYS A 39 0.51 11.34 11.40
CA LYS A 39 1.91 11.46 11.87
C LYS A 39 2.94 11.76 10.76
N ALA A 40 2.49 12.31 9.62
CA ALA A 40 3.31 12.51 8.42
C ALA A 40 4.04 11.24 7.92
N GLN A 41 3.52 10.06 8.25
CA GLN A 41 4.14 8.77 7.94
C GLN A 41 3.15 7.78 7.36
N ASP A 42 1.93 7.72 7.92
CA ASP A 42 0.91 6.77 7.51
C ASP A 42 -0.12 7.47 6.63
N LEU A 43 -0.45 6.87 5.49
CA LEU A 43 -1.46 7.36 4.56
C LEU A 43 -2.64 6.39 4.51
N TYR A 44 -3.84 6.93 4.74
CA TYR A 44 -5.09 6.21 4.55
C TYR A 44 -5.87 6.87 3.43
N MET A 45 -6.55 6.05 2.64
CA MET A 45 -7.39 6.50 1.54
C MET A 45 -8.81 6.03 1.78
N TRP A 46 -9.72 6.98 1.88
CA TRP A 46 -11.15 6.73 1.96
C TRP A 46 -11.77 6.95 0.59
N MET A 47 -12.56 5.99 0.14
CA MET A 47 -13.27 6.05 -1.12
C MET A 47 -14.74 5.77 -0.86
N SER A 48 -15.61 6.68 -1.25
CA SER A 48 -17.05 6.56 -1.00
C SER A 48 -17.87 6.93 -2.23
N LYS A 49 -19.03 6.28 -2.38
CA LYS A 49 -20.14 6.73 -3.22
C LYS A 49 -21.07 7.62 -2.38
N VAL A 50 -21.22 8.88 -2.77
CA VAL A 50 -22.10 9.85 -2.10
C VAL A 50 -23.48 9.86 -2.80
N PRO A 51 -24.61 9.96 -2.06
CA PRO A 51 -24.74 10.12 -0.61
C PRO A 51 -24.89 8.81 0.18
N ASN A 52 -25.20 7.69 -0.48
CA ASN A 52 -25.68 6.49 0.20
C ASN A 52 -24.58 5.54 0.68
N GLY A 53 -23.35 5.66 0.18
CA GLY A 53 -22.29 4.67 0.37
C GLY A 53 -22.21 3.67 -0.79
N PRO A 54 -21.35 2.64 -0.69
CA PRO A 54 -20.52 2.28 0.47
C PRO A 54 -19.26 3.13 0.59
N THR A 55 -18.62 3.07 1.78
CA THR A 55 -17.30 3.67 2.02
C THR A 55 -16.27 2.59 2.29
N VAL A 56 -15.17 2.60 1.54
CA VAL A 56 -14.03 1.72 1.78
C VAL A 56 -12.84 2.52 2.29
N LYS A 57 -12.23 2.03 3.38
CA LYS A 57 -10.99 2.57 3.92
C LYS A 57 -9.82 1.66 3.56
N PHE A 58 -8.82 2.24 2.91
CA PHE A 58 -7.57 1.58 2.56
C PHE A 58 -6.40 2.15 3.35
N HIS A 59 -5.45 1.29 3.70
CA HIS A 59 -4.09 1.70 4.05
C HIS A 59 -3.25 1.75 2.77
N VAL A 60 -2.56 2.87 2.54
CA VAL A 60 -1.69 3.03 1.36
C VAL A 60 -0.25 2.75 1.76
N GLN A 61 0.39 1.82 1.06
CA GLN A 61 1.78 1.42 1.25
C GLN A 61 2.54 1.52 -0.08
N ASN A 62 3.88 1.56 -0.01
CA ASN A 62 4.78 1.53 -1.16
C ASN A 62 4.37 2.54 -2.25
N LEU A 63 4.07 3.78 -1.85
CA LEU A 63 3.71 4.85 -2.77
C LEU A 63 4.97 5.34 -3.48
N HIS A 64 4.98 5.13 -4.79
CA HIS A 64 5.98 5.61 -5.72
C HIS A 64 5.35 6.61 -6.69
N THR A 65 5.89 7.82 -6.75
CA THR A 65 5.33 8.90 -7.59
C THR A 65 5.93 8.87 -8.99
N MET A 66 5.33 9.60 -9.93
CA MET A 66 5.84 9.74 -11.31
C MET A 66 7.22 10.39 -11.40
N GLU A 67 7.70 11.06 -10.34
CA GLU A 67 9.00 11.74 -10.34
C GLU A 67 10.18 10.76 -10.09
N GLU A 68 9.88 9.50 -9.79
CA GLU A 68 10.92 8.50 -9.56
C GLU A 68 11.61 8.06 -10.86
N LEU A 69 12.95 7.90 -10.79
CA LEU A 69 13.83 7.64 -11.94
C LEU A 69 13.45 6.40 -12.77
N HIS A 70 12.73 5.44 -12.20
CA HIS A 70 12.42 4.16 -12.84
C HIS A 70 11.15 4.18 -13.71
N PHE A 71 10.39 5.28 -13.74
CA PHE A 71 9.21 5.40 -14.59
C PHE A 71 9.52 6.24 -15.82
N THR A 72 9.71 5.56 -16.96
CA THR A 72 10.04 6.18 -18.24
C THR A 72 8.82 6.42 -19.13
N GLY A 73 7.66 5.88 -18.76
CA GLY A 73 6.41 6.05 -19.52
C GLY A 73 5.79 7.42 -19.34
N ASN A 74 4.96 7.83 -20.31
CA ASN A 74 4.13 9.02 -20.25
C ASN A 74 2.72 8.73 -20.80
N CYS A 75 1.72 9.52 -20.43
CA CYS A 75 0.40 9.44 -21.06
C CYS A 75 -0.29 10.79 -21.17
N LEU A 76 -1.21 10.89 -22.14
CA LEU A 76 -2.06 12.06 -22.35
C LEU A 76 -2.91 12.32 -21.11
N LYS A 77 -2.75 13.52 -20.54
CA LYS A 77 -3.56 13.98 -19.43
C LYS A 77 -5.04 14.05 -19.84
N GLY A 78 -5.84 13.18 -19.22
CA GLY A 78 -7.28 13.11 -19.46
C GLY A 78 -7.69 12.11 -20.55
N SER A 79 -6.75 11.31 -21.07
CA SER A 79 -7.11 10.09 -21.81
C SER A 79 -7.91 9.13 -20.93
N ARG A 80 -8.71 8.28 -21.55
CA ARG A 80 -9.56 7.31 -20.86
C ARG A 80 -8.73 6.04 -20.62
N PRO A 81 -8.45 5.66 -19.35
CA PRO A 81 -7.68 4.45 -19.07
C PRO A 81 -8.46 3.20 -19.41
N ILE A 82 -7.74 2.15 -19.81
CA ILE A 82 -8.23 0.77 -19.65
C ILE A 82 -8.02 0.39 -18.18
N LEU A 83 -9.04 -0.14 -17.54
CA LEU A 83 -8.94 -0.69 -16.20
C LEU A 83 -8.79 -2.21 -16.29
N SER A 84 -7.64 -2.73 -15.86
CA SER A 84 -7.36 -4.16 -15.84
C SER A 84 -7.53 -4.68 -14.42
N PHE A 85 -8.51 -5.55 -14.20
CA PHE A 85 -8.75 -6.20 -12.92
C PHE A 85 -8.31 -7.66 -12.97
N ASP A 86 -7.64 -8.10 -11.92
CA ASP A 86 -7.31 -9.50 -11.70
C ASP A 86 -8.57 -10.35 -11.42
N ALA A 87 -8.54 -11.62 -11.80
CA ALA A 87 -9.67 -12.55 -11.63
C ALA A 87 -10.04 -12.77 -10.16
N ALA A 88 -9.09 -12.55 -9.24
CA ALA A 88 -9.33 -12.61 -7.81
C ALA A 88 -10.42 -11.62 -7.33
N PHE A 89 -10.65 -10.52 -8.05
CA PHE A 89 -11.70 -9.56 -7.71
C PHE A 89 -13.12 -10.12 -7.84
N ASP A 90 -13.30 -11.21 -8.61
CA ASP A 90 -14.59 -11.86 -8.80
C ASP A 90 -14.86 -12.97 -7.78
N GLN A 91 -13.87 -13.35 -6.97
CA GLN A 91 -13.98 -14.46 -6.03
C GLN A 91 -14.66 -14.04 -4.73
N ASP A 92 -14.22 -12.93 -4.12
CA ASP A 92 -14.74 -12.47 -2.84
C ASP A 92 -15.74 -11.32 -2.99
N PRO A 93 -16.89 -11.33 -2.27
CA PRO A 93 -17.90 -10.26 -2.37
C PRO A 93 -17.37 -8.87 -2.02
N TYR A 94 -16.49 -8.76 -1.02
CA TYR A 94 -15.91 -7.47 -0.64
C TYR A 94 -14.97 -6.92 -1.74
N LEU A 95 -14.28 -7.80 -2.48
CA LEU A 95 -13.46 -7.40 -3.62
C LEU A 95 -14.33 -6.99 -4.81
N GLN A 96 -15.46 -7.65 -5.06
CA GLN A 96 -16.40 -7.23 -6.10
C GLN A 96 -16.91 -5.80 -5.85
N VAL A 97 -17.26 -5.47 -4.59
CA VAL A 97 -17.63 -4.10 -4.21
C VAL A 97 -16.49 -3.11 -4.45
N ILE A 98 -15.26 -3.48 -4.10
CA ILE A 98 -14.07 -2.64 -4.32
C ILE A 98 -13.82 -2.45 -5.82
N ARG A 99 -13.95 -3.50 -6.64
CA ARG A 99 -13.81 -3.46 -8.10
C ARG A 99 -14.79 -2.45 -8.70
N GLU A 100 -16.05 -2.52 -8.30
CA GLU A 100 -17.09 -1.60 -8.79
C GLU A 100 -16.82 -0.16 -8.37
N LEU A 101 -16.35 0.05 -7.13
CA LEU A 101 -15.98 1.38 -6.64
C LEU A 101 -14.76 1.94 -7.39
N PHE A 102 -13.77 1.10 -7.72
CA PHE A 102 -12.61 1.47 -8.52
C PHE A 102 -12.99 1.78 -9.96
N LEU A 103 -13.91 1.01 -10.56
CA LEU A 103 -14.44 1.28 -11.89
C LEU A 103 -15.07 2.67 -11.96
N HIS A 104 -15.93 3.01 -10.97
CA HIS A 104 -16.56 4.33 -10.92
C HIS A 104 -15.60 5.48 -10.58
N THR A 105 -14.55 5.22 -9.81
CA THR A 105 -13.63 6.26 -9.35
C THR A 105 -12.53 6.54 -10.38
N PHE A 106 -11.85 5.48 -10.84
CA PHE A 106 -10.72 5.58 -11.77
C PHE A 106 -11.14 5.54 -13.24
N GLY A 107 -12.34 5.03 -13.54
CA GLY A 107 -12.91 5.09 -14.88
C GLY A 107 -13.28 6.51 -15.28
N VAL A 108 -12.97 6.89 -16.52
CA VAL A 108 -13.32 8.20 -17.08
C VAL A 108 -14.61 8.06 -17.89
N PRO A 109 -15.73 8.69 -17.48
CA PRO A 109 -16.99 8.56 -18.19
C PRO A 109 -16.91 9.15 -19.59
N GLN A 110 -17.71 8.60 -20.50
CA GLN A 110 -17.77 9.08 -21.89
C GLN A 110 -18.29 10.52 -21.91
N GLY A 111 -17.62 11.39 -22.66
CA GLY A 111 -18.00 12.81 -22.74
C GLY A 111 -17.62 13.65 -21.51
N ALA A 112 -16.81 13.13 -20.60
CA ALA A 112 -16.32 13.90 -19.47
C ALA A 112 -15.59 15.17 -19.94
N ARG A 113 -15.85 16.30 -19.27
CA ARG A 113 -15.16 17.55 -19.59
C ARG A 113 -13.66 17.34 -19.47
N LYS A 114 -12.89 17.73 -20.51
CA LYS A 114 -11.43 17.53 -20.64
C LYS A 114 -10.99 16.09 -20.92
N SER A 115 -11.91 15.15 -21.19
CA SER A 115 -11.51 13.82 -21.67
C SER A 115 -10.93 13.90 -23.08
N LYS A 116 -9.91 13.09 -23.34
CA LYS A 116 -9.36 12.88 -24.69
C LYS A 116 -9.89 11.56 -25.27
N PRO A 117 -10.07 11.48 -26.60
CA PRO A 117 -10.68 10.32 -27.24
C PRO A 117 -9.76 9.10 -27.29
N PHE A 118 -8.44 9.30 -27.27
CA PHE A 118 -7.44 8.23 -27.38
C PHE A 118 -7.27 7.44 -26.08
N ILE A 119 -6.96 6.16 -26.23
CA ILE A 119 -6.56 5.26 -25.16
C ILE A 119 -5.04 5.17 -25.21
N ASP A 120 -4.39 5.53 -24.11
CA ASP A 120 -2.93 5.71 -24.06
C ASP A 120 -2.31 5.00 -22.86
N HIS A 121 -3.14 4.58 -21.89
CA HIS A 121 -2.65 3.95 -20.68
C HIS A 121 -3.63 2.93 -20.09
N VAL A 122 -3.06 2.00 -19.32
CA VAL A 122 -3.75 0.96 -18.58
C VAL A 122 -3.47 1.15 -17.10
N LEU A 123 -4.52 1.18 -16.30
CA LEU A 123 -4.43 1.09 -14.84
C LEU A 123 -4.73 -0.34 -14.42
N GLY A 124 -3.71 -1.04 -13.90
CA GLY A 124 -3.80 -2.42 -13.46
C GLY A 124 -4.04 -2.53 -11.95
N PHE A 125 -4.98 -3.39 -11.57
CA PHE A 125 -5.30 -3.78 -10.21
C PHE A 125 -5.06 -5.28 -10.04
N THR A 126 -4.01 -5.64 -9.32
CA THR A 126 -3.67 -7.05 -9.02
C THR A 126 -3.87 -7.33 -7.55
N TYR A 127 -4.54 -8.43 -7.21
CA TYR A 127 -4.76 -8.81 -5.83
C TYR A 127 -3.80 -9.93 -5.43
N LEU A 128 -2.95 -9.66 -4.44
CA LEU A 128 -1.94 -10.60 -3.96
C LEU A 128 -1.71 -10.39 -2.47
N ASP A 129 -1.76 -11.48 -1.69
CA ASP A 129 -1.45 -11.49 -0.24
C ASP A 129 -2.27 -10.46 0.55
N GLY A 130 -3.59 -10.46 0.35
CA GLY A 130 -4.51 -9.52 1.04
C GLY A 130 -4.36 -8.06 0.61
N LYS A 131 -3.56 -7.78 -0.44
CA LYS A 131 -3.21 -6.42 -0.88
C LYS A 131 -3.52 -6.23 -2.36
N ILE A 132 -3.95 -5.02 -2.69
CA ILE A 132 -4.21 -4.61 -4.06
C ILE A 132 -3.02 -3.77 -4.55
N TRP A 133 -2.34 -4.27 -5.57
CA TRP A 133 -1.26 -3.58 -6.25
C TRP A 133 -1.84 -2.75 -7.40
N VAL A 134 -1.61 -1.45 -7.35
CA VAL A 134 -2.05 -0.50 -8.38
C VAL A 134 -0.83 -0.05 -9.16
N ARG A 135 -0.89 -0.22 -10.48
CA ARG A 135 0.18 0.17 -11.41
C ARG A 135 -0.39 0.82 -12.66
N ASN A 136 0.34 1.78 -13.22
CA ASN A 136 -0.07 2.54 -14.39
C ASN A 136 0.94 2.37 -15.51
N TYR A 137 0.46 1.94 -16.68
CA TYR A 137 1.28 1.59 -17.83
C TYR A 137 0.86 2.40 -19.06
N GLN A 138 1.83 2.92 -19.79
CA GLN A 138 1.66 3.46 -21.14
C GLN A 138 1.49 2.32 -22.13
N ILE A 139 0.61 2.51 -23.12
CA ILE A 139 0.45 1.61 -24.25
C ILE A 139 1.35 2.12 -25.37
N ASN A 140 2.36 1.33 -25.74
CA ASN A 140 3.20 1.60 -26.90
C ASN A 140 2.81 0.62 -28.01
N GLU A 141 2.18 1.16 -29.05
CA GLU A 141 1.87 0.42 -30.27
C GLU A 141 3.06 0.57 -31.23
N VAL A 142 3.67 -0.55 -31.64
CA VAL A 142 4.67 -0.58 -32.70
C VAL A 142 4.01 -1.16 -33.95
N ASP A 143 3.86 -0.33 -34.97
CA ASP A 143 3.42 -0.79 -36.29
C ASP A 143 4.55 -1.63 -36.90
N THR A 144 4.32 -2.92 -37.11
CA THR A 144 5.26 -3.87 -37.73
C THR A 144 5.61 -3.54 -39.19
N THR A 145 5.09 -2.43 -39.75
CA THR A 145 5.38 -1.96 -41.10
C THR A 145 6.64 -1.10 -41.21
N GLU A 146 7.22 -0.64 -40.11
CA GLU A 146 8.49 0.10 -40.11
C GLU A 146 9.58 -0.71 -39.38
N ALA A 147 10.00 -1.81 -40.00
CA ALA A 147 11.30 -2.39 -39.72
C ALA A 147 12.38 -1.33 -40.02
N PRO A 148 13.37 -1.12 -39.13
CA PRO A 148 14.55 -0.34 -39.47
C PRO A 148 15.23 -0.98 -40.67
N LYS A 149 15.44 -0.20 -41.73
CA LYS A 149 16.31 -0.59 -42.83
C LYS A 149 17.73 -0.78 -42.30
N GLU A 150 18.21 -2.02 -42.38
CA GLU A 150 19.63 -2.45 -42.48
C GLU A 150 20.54 -2.05 -41.29
N GLY A 151 21.23 -2.94 -40.59
CA GLY A 151 21.44 -4.37 -40.69
C GLY A 151 22.33 -4.82 -39.53
N GLU A 152 22.26 -6.11 -39.19
CA GLU A 152 23.33 -7.00 -38.71
C GLU A 152 22.69 -8.24 -38.06
N GLU A 153 23.31 -9.36 -38.36
CA GLU A 153 22.76 -10.71 -38.35
C GLU A 153 22.57 -11.25 -36.93
N ALA A 154 21.41 -11.89 -36.69
CA ALA A 154 21.30 -12.92 -35.66
C ALA A 154 20.21 -13.91 -36.06
N GLU A 155 20.68 -15.06 -36.52
CA GLU A 155 19.91 -16.27 -36.73
C GLU A 155 19.45 -16.85 -35.36
N GLU A 156 18.29 -17.51 -35.41
CA GLU A 156 17.81 -18.60 -34.54
C GLU A 156 16.61 -18.35 -33.58
N ASP A 157 15.57 -19.12 -33.92
CA ASP A 157 14.64 -19.85 -33.05
C ASP A 157 13.68 -19.10 -32.12
N LYS A 158 12.47 -18.80 -32.64
CA LYS A 158 11.23 -19.07 -31.88
C LYS A 158 10.09 -19.64 -32.72
N LYS A 159 9.65 -20.81 -32.26
CA LYS A 159 8.54 -21.65 -32.69
C LYS A 159 7.25 -20.88 -33.02
N GLN A 160 6.71 -21.24 -34.17
CA GLN A 160 5.40 -20.88 -34.71
C GLN A 160 4.26 -21.11 -33.70
N LYS A 161 3.52 -20.04 -33.37
CA LYS A 161 2.11 -20.12 -33.00
C LYS A 161 1.28 -19.57 -34.15
N LYS A 162 0.55 -20.45 -34.84
CA LYS A 162 -0.45 -20.09 -35.86
C LYS A 162 -1.53 -19.22 -35.22
N HIS A 163 -1.61 -17.94 -35.58
CA HIS A 163 -2.77 -17.09 -35.30
C HIS A 163 -3.56 -16.83 -36.58
N LYS A 164 -4.89 -17.01 -36.46
CA LYS A 164 -5.88 -16.89 -37.53
C LYS A 164 -6.02 -15.43 -37.98
N ALA A 165 -6.20 -15.27 -39.29
CA ALA A 165 -6.33 -14.02 -40.04
C ALA A 165 -7.42 -13.07 -39.51
N GLY A 166 -7.07 -11.78 -39.32
CA GLY A 166 -8.07 -10.72 -39.17
C GLY A 166 -7.62 -9.37 -38.58
N SER A 167 -6.55 -9.29 -37.79
CA SER A 167 -6.07 -8.02 -37.20
C SER A 167 -4.75 -7.61 -37.82
N LYS A 168 -4.55 -6.31 -38.08
CA LYS A 168 -3.22 -5.76 -38.29
C LYS A 168 -2.36 -6.18 -37.09
N ASP A 169 -1.24 -6.86 -37.34
CA ASP A 169 -0.34 -7.35 -36.29
C ASP A 169 0.41 -6.15 -35.68
N THR A 170 -0.23 -5.39 -34.80
CA THR A 170 0.42 -4.36 -33.98
C THR A 170 1.02 -5.03 -32.75
N ASP A 171 2.34 -4.93 -32.61
CA ASP A 171 3.02 -5.37 -31.40
C ASP A 171 2.78 -4.33 -30.31
N ILE A 172 2.05 -4.72 -29.27
CA ILE A 172 1.71 -3.85 -28.13
C ILE A 172 2.68 -4.14 -26.98
N SER A 173 3.41 -3.11 -26.55
CA SER A 173 4.26 -3.16 -25.37
C SER A 173 3.76 -2.18 -24.30
N LEU A 174 4.06 -2.48 -23.03
CA LEU A 174 3.63 -1.67 -21.88
C LEU A 174 4.85 -1.12 -21.13
N VAL A 175 4.86 0.18 -20.86
CA VAL A 175 5.94 0.87 -20.13
C VAL A 175 5.35 1.54 -18.88
N GLU A 176 5.99 1.40 -17.72
CA GLU A 176 5.45 1.93 -16.46
C GLU A 176 5.60 3.47 -16.37
N ILE A 177 4.50 4.16 -16.04
CA ILE A 177 4.40 5.63 -15.89
C ILE A 177 4.39 6.05 -14.41
N GLY A 178 3.72 5.25 -13.57
CA GLY A 178 3.36 5.64 -12.21
C GLY A 178 2.06 6.48 -12.11
N PRO A 179 1.55 6.73 -10.90
CA PRO A 179 2.08 6.27 -9.62
C PRO A 179 1.87 4.76 -9.41
N ARG A 180 2.75 4.17 -8.62
CA ARG A 180 2.64 2.78 -8.14
C ARG A 180 2.37 2.81 -6.65
N PHE A 181 1.39 2.05 -6.18
CA PHE A 181 1.09 1.95 -4.76
C PHE A 181 0.36 0.67 -4.44
N VAL A 182 0.34 0.33 -3.16
CA VAL A 182 -0.32 -0.85 -2.63
C VAL A 182 -1.43 -0.40 -1.69
N LEU A 183 -2.61 -0.95 -1.87
CA LEU A 183 -3.77 -0.71 -1.01
C LEU A 183 -4.07 -1.96 -0.20
N THR A 184 -4.15 -1.82 1.11
CA THR A 184 -4.68 -2.86 2.00
C THR A 184 -6.08 -2.44 2.44
N PRO A 185 -7.14 -3.18 2.10
CA PRO A 185 -8.49 -2.87 2.60
C PRO A 185 -8.51 -3.07 4.13
N ILE A 186 -9.02 -2.09 4.86
CA ILE A 186 -9.15 -2.12 6.32
C ILE A 186 -10.59 -2.44 6.70
N VAL A 187 -11.51 -1.58 6.27
CA VAL A 187 -12.94 -1.69 6.59
C VAL A 187 -13.80 -1.21 5.43
N ILE A 188 -15.01 -1.75 5.35
CA ILE A 188 -16.09 -1.24 4.49
C ILE A 188 -17.28 -0.87 5.38
N GLN A 189 -17.77 0.34 5.19
CA GLN A 189 -18.98 0.86 5.81
C GLN A 189 -20.13 0.84 4.80
N GLU A 190 -21.34 0.58 5.28
CA GLU A 190 -22.55 0.59 4.47
C GLU A 190 -22.84 2.00 3.91
N GLY A 191 -22.72 3.04 4.74
CA GLY A 191 -23.04 4.41 4.39
C GLY A 191 -21.87 5.21 3.81
N SER A 192 -22.15 6.46 3.41
CA SER A 192 -21.10 7.41 3.01
C SER A 192 -20.49 8.10 4.23
N PHE A 193 -19.25 7.74 4.56
CA PHE A 193 -18.47 8.19 5.73
C PHE A 193 -19.19 7.96 7.07
N GLY A 194 -19.98 6.89 7.15
CA GLY A 194 -20.78 6.54 8.32
C GLY A 194 -21.53 5.22 8.12
N GLY A 195 -22.42 4.90 9.05
CA GLY A 195 -23.16 3.64 9.04
C GLY A 195 -22.39 2.46 9.65
N PRO A 196 -23.03 1.28 9.73
CA PRO A 196 -22.42 0.08 10.30
C PRO A 196 -21.28 -0.45 9.41
N LEU A 197 -20.37 -1.17 10.06
CA LEU A 197 -19.28 -1.88 9.38
C LEU A 197 -19.81 -3.19 8.80
N ILE A 198 -19.67 -3.36 7.49
CA ILE A 198 -20.10 -4.58 6.78
C ILE A 198 -18.93 -5.50 6.43
N TYR A 199 -17.70 -4.99 6.48
CA TYR A 199 -16.48 -5.78 6.33
C TYR A 199 -15.36 -5.19 7.18
N GLU A 200 -14.57 -6.07 7.80
CA GLU A 200 -13.36 -5.73 8.53
C GLU A 200 -12.27 -6.77 8.20
N ASN A 201 -11.11 -6.27 7.77
CA ASN A 201 -9.97 -7.11 7.50
C ASN A 201 -9.23 -7.46 8.80
N LYS A 202 -9.36 -8.71 9.26
CA LYS A 202 -8.70 -9.22 10.48
C LYS A 202 -7.19 -9.32 10.36
N GLU A 203 -6.66 -9.42 9.15
CA GLU A 203 -5.22 -9.52 8.89
C GLU A 203 -4.53 -8.14 8.95
N PHE A 204 -5.32 -7.06 8.89
CA PHE A 204 -4.78 -5.72 8.92
C PHE A 204 -4.27 -5.34 10.32
N VAL A 205 -2.97 -5.12 10.43
CA VAL A 205 -2.33 -4.54 11.62
C VAL A 205 -1.96 -3.10 11.35
N SER A 206 -2.44 -2.18 12.18
CA SER A 206 -2.12 -0.76 12.02
C SER A 206 -0.61 -0.50 12.22
N PRO A 207 0.02 0.42 11.46
CA PRO A 207 1.43 0.77 11.66
C PRO A 207 1.74 1.32 13.06
N ASN A 208 0.74 1.90 13.73
CA ASN A 208 0.87 2.35 15.11
C ASN A 208 0.99 1.17 16.08
N GLN A 209 0.22 0.12 15.86
CA GLN A 209 0.28 -1.12 16.64
C GLN A 209 1.66 -1.78 16.45
N VAL A 210 2.11 -1.94 15.20
CA VAL A 210 3.45 -2.49 14.89
C VAL A 210 4.56 -1.71 15.61
N ARG A 211 4.51 -0.37 15.58
CA ARG A 211 5.49 0.48 16.28
C ARG A 211 5.40 0.34 17.81
N SER A 212 4.21 0.19 18.36
CA SER A 212 3.98 -0.05 19.79
C SER A 212 4.59 -1.39 20.22
N ASP A 213 4.35 -2.44 19.43
CA ASP A 213 4.83 -3.79 19.72
C ASP A 213 6.36 -3.87 19.62
N LEU A 214 6.97 -3.24 18.61
CA LEU A 214 8.43 -3.11 18.51
C LEU A 214 9.02 -2.37 19.72
N ARG A 215 8.36 -1.31 20.19
CA ARG A 215 8.79 -0.58 21.39
C ARG A 215 8.67 -1.46 22.63
N ARG A 216 7.56 -2.19 22.79
CA ARG A 216 7.34 -3.12 23.91
C ARG A 216 8.38 -4.22 23.94
N GLN A 217 8.70 -4.84 22.80
CA GLN A 217 9.76 -5.84 22.69
C GLN A 217 11.13 -5.31 23.10
N LYS A 218 11.47 -4.07 22.71
CA LYS A 218 12.71 -3.41 23.14
C LYS A 218 12.72 -3.16 24.65
N MET A 219 11.59 -2.73 25.22
CA MET A 219 11.45 -2.53 26.67
C MET A 219 11.61 -3.84 27.45
N VAL A 220 11.01 -4.94 27.00
CA VAL A 220 11.15 -6.26 27.64
C VAL A 220 12.61 -6.72 27.64
N LYS A 221 13.31 -6.57 26.50
CA LYS A 221 14.75 -6.88 26.42
C LYS A 221 15.59 -6.01 27.36
N HIS A 222 15.22 -4.74 27.53
CA HIS A 222 15.91 -3.85 28.45
C HIS A 222 15.64 -4.23 29.92
N SER A 223 14.39 -4.56 30.29
CA SER A 223 14.04 -5.04 31.64
C SER A 223 14.82 -6.31 32.00
N ALA A 224 14.82 -7.30 31.09
CA ALA A 224 15.55 -8.55 31.30
C ALA A 224 17.06 -8.32 31.51
N ARG A 225 17.66 -7.37 30.79
CA ARG A 225 19.07 -6.99 31.00
C ARG A 225 19.29 -6.34 32.36
N ALA A 226 18.40 -5.45 32.78
CA ALA A 226 18.48 -4.80 34.08
C ALA A 226 18.35 -5.84 35.21
N GLU A 227 17.39 -6.76 35.11
CA GLU A 227 17.20 -7.88 36.03
C GLU A 227 18.43 -8.78 36.09
N GLN A 228 19.04 -9.14 34.95
CA GLN A 228 20.29 -9.92 34.92
C GLN A 228 21.46 -9.19 35.60
N VAL A 229 21.54 -7.87 35.47
CA VAL A 229 22.57 -7.08 36.18
C VAL A 229 22.33 -7.11 37.68
N VAL A 230 21.09 -6.94 38.12
CA VAL A 230 20.72 -7.01 39.55
C VAL A 230 20.98 -8.41 40.10
N GLU A 231 20.59 -9.47 39.38
CA GLU A 231 20.83 -10.85 39.77
C GLU A 231 22.33 -11.18 39.84
N ARG A 232 23.13 -10.69 38.87
CA ARG A 232 24.59 -10.82 38.91
C ARG A 232 25.18 -10.10 40.12
N GLN A 233 24.68 -8.92 40.46
CA GLN A 233 25.11 -8.18 41.64
C GLN A 233 24.74 -8.91 42.94
N ALA A 234 23.55 -9.51 43.00
CA ALA A 234 23.12 -10.35 44.12
C ALA A 234 24.02 -11.58 44.27
N LYS A 235 24.26 -12.33 43.19
CA LYS A 235 25.20 -13.48 43.17
C LYS A 235 26.60 -13.10 43.62
N LYS A 236 27.13 -11.95 43.17
CA LYS A 236 28.44 -11.43 43.63
C LYS A 236 28.44 -11.08 45.12
N ARG A 237 27.33 -10.56 45.64
CA ARG A 237 27.16 -10.26 47.07
C ARG A 237 27.17 -11.55 47.90
N ASP A 238 26.40 -12.56 47.48
CA ASP A 238 26.29 -13.84 48.19
C ASP A 238 27.60 -14.65 48.14
N LEU A 239 28.40 -14.48 47.09
CA LEU A 239 29.74 -15.06 46.98
C LEU A 239 30.80 -14.33 47.82
N GLY A 240 30.46 -13.21 48.48
CA GLY A 240 31.41 -12.42 49.27
C GLY A 240 32.46 -11.68 48.44
N LEU A 241 32.24 -11.51 47.13
CA LEU A 241 33.18 -10.90 46.19
C LEU A 241 33.10 -9.36 46.15
N ARG A 242 32.31 -8.74 47.04
CA ARG A 242 32.21 -7.28 47.22
C ARG A 242 32.90 -6.88 48.53
N SER A 243 33.53 -5.70 48.54
CA SER A 243 34.22 -5.16 49.72
C SER A 243 33.30 -4.91 50.91
N ASP A 244 32.00 -4.82 50.68
CA ASP A 244 30.96 -4.43 51.66
C ASP A 244 29.99 -5.58 52.00
N SER A 245 30.28 -6.80 51.56
CA SER A 245 29.45 -7.99 51.84
C SER A 245 29.98 -8.79 53.03
N GLN A 246 29.07 -9.43 53.80
CA GLN A 246 29.45 -10.43 54.81
C GLN A 246 30.38 -11.46 54.16
N GLN A 247 31.62 -11.54 54.66
CA GLN A 247 32.56 -12.56 54.23
C GLN A 247 31.93 -13.93 54.47
N LYS A 248 32.04 -14.83 53.48
CA LYS A 248 31.68 -16.23 53.70
C LYS A 248 32.39 -16.74 54.96
N PRO A 249 31.73 -17.59 55.77
CA PRO A 249 32.40 -18.24 56.90
C PRO A 249 33.67 -18.91 56.37
N LYS A 250 34.82 -18.52 56.95
CA LYS A 250 36.12 -19.02 56.53
C LYS A 250 36.19 -20.50 56.89
N ASP A 251 36.65 -21.30 55.94
CA ASP A 251 36.85 -22.73 56.15
C ASP A 251 37.98 -22.94 57.16
N GLU A 252 37.76 -23.79 58.16
CA GLU A 252 38.73 -24.04 59.25
C GLU A 252 40.02 -24.70 58.73
N LEU A 253 39.94 -25.36 57.57
CA LEU A 253 41.06 -25.98 56.87
C LEU A 253 41.76 -25.04 55.86
N ASP A 254 41.39 -23.75 55.80
CA ASP A 254 42.05 -22.82 54.89
C ASP A 254 43.50 -22.58 55.34
N THR A 255 44.44 -22.66 54.39
CA THR A 255 45.89 -22.49 54.65
C THR A 255 46.22 -21.15 55.32
N LYS A 256 45.43 -20.10 55.05
CA LYS A 256 45.58 -18.80 55.73
C LYS A 256 45.13 -18.79 57.20
N MET A 257 44.34 -19.76 57.64
CA MET A 257 43.94 -19.95 59.04
C MET A 257 44.85 -20.95 59.75
N LEU A 258 45.27 -22.01 59.04
CA LEU A 258 46.15 -23.07 59.57
C LEU A 258 47.60 -22.61 59.81
N PHE A 259 48.08 -21.62 59.06
CA PHE A 259 49.46 -21.14 59.12
C PHE A 259 49.58 -19.68 59.59
N ALA A 260 48.54 -19.14 60.23
CA ALA A 260 48.56 -17.81 60.86
C ALA A 260 48.99 -17.87 62.33
#